data_AF-A0A7X3SQD0-F1
#
_entry.id   AF-A0A7X3SQD0-F1
#
_cell.length_a   1.000
_cell.length_b   1.000
_cell.length_c   1.000
_cell.angle_alpha   90.00
_cell.angle_beta   90.00
_cell.angle_gamma   90.00
#
_symmetry.space_group_name_H-M   'P 1'
#
loop_
_entity.id
_entity.type
_entity.pdbx_description
1 polymer ?
#
loop_
_entity_poly.entity_id
_entity_poly.type
_entity_poly.pdbx_seq_one_letter_code
_entity_poly.pdbx_strand_id
1 'polypeptide(L)'
;MTGSLDVSGLSLDETPLALWRGFKGRLEQARVGIAPPVFLPVLVSSQAGPGATAEERFVEFSFQPVREGSGMLLRIAVHGSDVTARVLRERELNASNERSEAILEALGDGFVVFDEEFRVTRLNPVALRYDGRQADAIIG
;
A
#
# COMPACT_ATOMS: atom_id res chain seq x y z
N MET A 1 -12.56 0.34 14.38
CA MET A 1 -13.85 1.01 14.16
C MET A 1 -13.98 1.29 12.68
N THR A 2 -14.79 0.51 11.97
CA THR A 2 -15.11 0.74 10.56
C THR A 2 -16.03 1.96 10.51
N GLY A 3 -15.47 3.14 10.26
CA GLY A 3 -16.27 4.34 10.05
C GLY A 3 -16.97 4.20 8.70
N SER A 4 -18.21 3.73 8.70
CA SER A 4 -19.05 3.77 7.51
C SER A 4 -19.52 5.21 7.33
N LEU A 5 -19.01 5.89 6.32
CA LEU A 5 -19.67 7.09 5.82
C LEU A 5 -20.85 6.60 5.00
N ASP A 6 -22.06 6.66 5.58
CA ASP A 6 -23.28 6.31 4.84
C ASP A 6 -23.53 7.39 3.79
N VAL A 7 -23.11 7.09 2.56
CA VAL A 7 -23.31 7.94 1.38
C VAL A 7 -24.45 7.40 0.51
N SER A 8 -25.32 6.55 1.07
CA SER A 8 -26.47 6.03 0.33
C SER A 8 -27.44 7.17 -0.01
N GLY A 9 -27.77 7.32 -1.31
CA GLY A 9 -28.72 8.32 -1.80
C GLY A 9 -28.15 9.71 -2.12
N LEU A 10 -26.88 9.99 -1.83
CA LEU A 10 -26.21 11.23 -2.27
C LEU A 10 -25.87 11.16 -3.76
N SER A 11 -25.94 12.30 -4.45
CA SER A 11 -25.34 12.41 -5.78
C SER A 11 -23.84 12.17 -5.66
N LEU A 12 -23.26 11.38 -6.58
CA LEU A 12 -21.83 11.09 -6.61
C LEU A 12 -20.98 12.37 -6.55
N ASP A 13 -21.46 13.45 -7.17
CA ASP A 13 -20.79 14.77 -7.21
C ASP A 13 -20.78 15.51 -5.86
N GLU A 14 -21.63 15.10 -4.91
CA GLU A 14 -21.74 15.71 -3.56
C GLU A 14 -20.95 14.93 -2.51
N THR A 15 -20.35 13.81 -2.90
CA THR A 15 -19.51 13.00 -2.00
C THR A 15 -18.08 13.54 -1.96
N PRO A 16 -17.34 13.37 -0.85
CA PRO A 16 -15.90 13.67 -0.80
C PRO A 16 -15.09 12.92 -1.89
N LEU A 17 -15.61 11.81 -2.40
CA LEU A 17 -15.02 11.04 -3.49
C LEU A 17 -15.09 11.78 -4.84
N ALA A 18 -16.05 12.69 -5.04
CA ALA A 18 -16.12 13.53 -6.22
C ALA A 18 -14.89 14.44 -6.37
N LEU A 19 -14.32 14.87 -5.24
CA LEU A 19 -13.13 15.71 -5.18
C LEU A 19 -11.86 14.92 -5.52
N TRP A 20 -11.92 13.59 -5.53
CA TRP A 20 -10.77 12.76 -5.85
C TRP A 20 -10.46 12.78 -7.36
N ARG A 21 -9.27 13.27 -7.69
CA ARG A 21 -8.75 13.31 -9.06
C ARG A 21 -8.61 11.89 -9.63
N GLY A 22 -9.44 11.58 -10.63
CA GLY A 22 -9.44 10.29 -11.32
C GLY A 22 -10.58 9.34 -10.92
N PHE A 23 -11.39 9.71 -9.92
CA PHE A 23 -12.55 8.92 -9.47
C PHE A 23 -13.54 8.63 -10.60
N LYS A 24 -13.92 9.66 -11.37
CA LYS A 24 -14.82 9.50 -12.53
C LYS A 24 -14.23 8.57 -13.60
N GLY A 25 -12.92 8.69 -13.87
CA GLY A 25 -12.24 7.80 -14.83
C GLY A 25 -12.24 6.33 -14.37
N ARG A 26 -12.07 6.09 -13.07
CA ARG A 26 -12.14 4.76 -12.47
C ARG A 26 -13.56 4.17 -12.51
N LEU A 27 -14.58 4.99 -12.28
CA LEU A 27 -15.98 4.58 -12.47
C LEU A 27 -16.20 4.11 -13.91
N GLU A 28 -15.76 4.89 -14.90
CA GLU A 28 -15.87 4.47 -16.32
C GLU A 28 -15.09 3.19 -16.62
N GLN A 29 -13.87 3.01 -16.09
CA GLN A 29 -13.12 1.76 -16.24
C GLN A 29 -13.85 0.55 -15.64
N ALA A 30 -14.45 0.73 -14.45
CA ALA A 30 -15.26 -0.31 -13.83
C ALA A 30 -16.50 -0.66 -14.68
N ARG A 31 -17.09 0.29 -15.41
CA ARG A 31 -18.20 0.01 -16.37
C ARG A 31 -17.79 -0.96 -17.46
N VAL A 32 -16.52 -0.91 -17.89
CA VAL A 32 -15.97 -1.79 -18.94
C VAL A 32 -15.45 -3.12 -18.36
N GLY A 33 -15.46 -3.28 -17.02
CA GLY A 33 -15.22 -4.56 -16.35
C GLY A 33 -13.86 -4.71 -15.68
N ILE A 34 -13.00 -3.68 -15.69
CA ILE A 34 -11.68 -3.75 -15.07
C ILE A 34 -11.36 -2.41 -14.41
N ALA A 35 -11.45 -2.36 -13.08
CA ALA A 35 -10.82 -1.32 -12.29
C ALA A 35 -9.99 -2.01 -11.19
N PRO A 36 -8.65 -1.92 -11.21
CA PRO A 36 -7.85 -2.45 -10.11
C PRO A 36 -8.20 -1.72 -8.80
N PRO A 37 -7.92 -2.31 -7.63
CA PRO A 37 -8.05 -1.58 -6.38
C PRO A 37 -7.21 -0.29 -6.38
N VAL A 38 -7.64 0.69 -5.60
CA VAL A 38 -7.01 2.03 -5.52
C VAL A 38 -6.66 2.30 -4.07
N PHE A 39 -5.41 2.70 -3.82
CA PHE A 39 -5.02 3.24 -2.53
C PHE A 39 -5.16 4.75 -2.54
N LEU A 40 -5.98 5.29 -1.65
CA LEU A 40 -6.15 6.73 -1.50
C LEU A 40 -5.83 7.19 -0.09
N PRO A 41 -4.97 8.21 0.06
CA PRO A 41 -4.94 8.99 1.27
C PRO A 41 -6.21 9.85 1.30
N VAL A 42 -7.09 9.58 2.26
CA VAL A 42 -8.27 10.37 2.55
C VAL A 42 -8.03 11.03 3.91
N LEU A 43 -8.10 12.35 3.95
CA LEU A 43 -8.15 13.07 5.22
C LEU A 43 -9.53 12.84 5.84
N VAL A 44 -9.57 12.14 6.97
CA VAL A 44 -10.80 11.88 7.71
C VAL A 44 -10.73 12.66 9.01
N SER A 45 -11.69 13.57 9.22
CA SER A 45 -11.86 14.22 10.52
C SER A 45 -12.56 13.25 11.46
N SER A 46 -11.91 12.88 12.57
CA SER A 46 -12.45 11.91 13.53
C SER A 46 -13.62 12.47 14.37
N GLN A 47 -13.85 13.79 14.33
CA GLN A 47 -14.98 14.48 14.96
C GLN A 47 -15.36 15.70 14.09
N ALA A 48 -16.65 16.05 13.99
CA ALA A 48 -17.05 17.34 13.42
C ALA A 48 -17.18 18.35 14.57
N GLY A 49 -16.23 19.28 14.69
CA GLY A 49 -16.25 20.33 15.70
C GLY A 49 -15.01 21.23 15.64
N PRO A 50 -15.09 22.48 16.13
CA PRO A 50 -13.94 23.37 16.21
C PRO A 50 -12.89 22.77 17.16
N GLY A 51 -11.79 22.24 16.60
CA GLY A 51 -10.74 21.51 17.33
C GLY A 51 -10.50 20.08 16.83
N ALA A 52 -11.26 19.59 15.86
CA ALA A 52 -11.02 18.27 15.29
C ALA A 52 -9.71 18.22 14.49
N THR A 53 -8.83 17.31 14.88
CA THR A 53 -7.62 17.00 14.12
C THR A 53 -7.98 16.12 12.94
N ALA A 54 -7.71 16.60 11.73
CA ALA A 54 -7.79 15.77 10.54
C ALA A 54 -6.70 14.70 10.60
N GLU A 55 -7.09 13.43 10.61
CA GLU A 55 -6.16 12.31 10.52
C GLU A 55 -6.04 11.88 9.05
N GLU A 56 -4.81 11.68 8.59
CA GLU A 56 -4.56 11.05 7.31
C GLU A 56 -4.86 9.55 7.41
N ARG A 57 -5.77 9.05 6.57
CA ARG A 57 -6.10 7.63 6.48
C ARG A 57 -5.87 7.10 5.09
N PHE A 58 -5.40 5.86 5.01
CA PHE A 58 -5.29 5.15 3.74
C PHE A 58 -6.53 4.29 3.56
N VAL A 59 -7.27 4.53 2.48
CA VAL A 59 -8.46 3.77 2.12
C VAL A 59 -8.21 3.04 0.80
N GLU A 60 -8.44 1.74 0.81
CA GLU A 60 -8.44 0.90 -0.39
C GLU A 60 -9.84 0.85 -0.98
N PHE A 61 -10.01 1.42 -2.17
CA PHE A 61 -11.28 1.39 -2.89
C PHE A 61 -11.31 0.28 -3.93
N SER A 62 -12.44 -0.43 -3.96
CA SER A 62 -12.78 -1.40 -5.00
C SER A 62 -14.06 -0.96 -5.72
N PHE A 63 -14.08 -1.13 -7.03
CA PHE A 63 -15.18 -0.74 -7.91
C PHE A 63 -15.65 -1.98 -8.66
N GLN A 64 -16.86 -2.45 -8.34
CA GLN A 64 -17.39 -3.70 -8.86
C GLN A 64 -18.64 -3.42 -9.70
N PRO A 65 -18.60 -3.65 -11.03
CA PRO A 65 -19.79 -3.53 -11.86
C PRO A 65 -20.77 -4.65 -11.51
N VAL A 66 -22.02 -4.26 -11.22
CA VAL A 66 -23.14 -5.17 -11.05
C VAL A 66 -23.94 -5.16 -12.33
N ARG A 67 -24.02 -6.31 -12.99
CA ARG A 67 -24.75 -6.50 -14.25
C ARG A 67 -25.99 -7.33 -14.00
N GLU A 68 -27.03 -7.07 -14.78
CA GLU A 68 -28.19 -7.97 -14.87
C GLU A 68 -27.83 -9.21 -15.71
N GLY A 69 -28.66 -10.26 -15.68
CA GLY A 69 -28.48 -11.48 -16.47
C GLY A 69 -28.39 -11.26 -17.99
N SER A 70 -28.86 -10.11 -18.49
CA SER A 70 -28.73 -9.66 -19.89
C SER A 70 -27.34 -9.09 -20.24
N GLY A 71 -26.45 -8.93 -19.25
CA GLY A 71 -25.15 -8.25 -19.40
C GLY A 71 -25.23 -6.72 -19.30
N MET A 72 -26.44 -6.15 -19.23
CA MET A 72 -26.66 -4.72 -18.99
C MET A 72 -26.09 -4.30 -17.64
N LEU A 73 -25.33 -3.21 -17.60
CA LEU A 73 -24.80 -2.65 -16.36
C LEU A 73 -25.95 -2.03 -15.55
N LEU A 74 -26.21 -2.55 -14.36
CA LEU A 74 -27.23 -2.04 -13.44
C LEU A 74 -26.66 -0.93 -12.54
N ARG A 75 -25.49 -1.17 -11.93
CA ARG A 75 -24.81 -0.22 -11.04
C ARG A 75 -23.32 -0.53 -10.90
N ILE A 76 -22.59 0.35 -10.24
CA ILE A 76 -21.23 0.07 -9.74
C ILE A 76 -21.27 0.10 -8.22
N ALA A 77 -20.93 -1.01 -7.57
CA ALA A 77 -20.70 -1.05 -6.14
C ALA A 77 -19.30 -0.51 -5.83
N VAL A 78 -19.21 0.43 -4.89
CA VAL A 78 -17.94 0.98 -4.41
C VAL A 78 -17.79 0.58 -2.95
N HIS A 79 -16.68 -0.07 -2.62
CA HIS A 79 -16.33 -0.43 -1.25
C HIS A 79 -14.98 0.16 -0.89
N GLY A 80 -14.92 0.89 0.23
CA GLY A 80 -13.70 1.47 0.79
C GLY A 80 -13.32 0.76 2.09
N SER A 81 -12.11 0.18 2.15
CA SER A 81 -11.56 -0.41 3.37
C SER A 81 -10.47 0.48 3.93
N ASP A 82 -10.56 0.84 5.21
CA ASP A 82 -9.46 1.50 5.92
C ASP A 82 -8.29 0.52 6.06
N VAL A 83 -7.18 0.86 5.42
CA VAL A 83 -5.92 0.10 5.42
C VAL A 83 -4.79 0.87 6.08
N THR A 84 -5.10 1.95 6.81
CA THR A 84 -4.10 2.84 7.44
C THR A 84 -3.11 2.06 8.30
N ALA A 85 -3.61 1.21 9.19
CA ALA A 85 -2.77 0.41 10.08
C ALA A 85 -1.92 -0.64 9.32
N ARG A 86 -2.36 -1.10 8.13
CA ARG A 86 -1.56 -2.02 7.29
C ARG A 86 -0.43 -1.25 6.62
N VAL A 87 -0.76 -0.13 5.99
CA VAL A 87 0.20 0.72 5.25
C VAL A 87 1.28 1.28 6.18
N LEU A 88 0.92 1.76 7.37
CA LEU A 88 1.90 2.29 8.31
C LEU A 88 2.89 1.21 8.79
N ARG A 89 2.40 0.01 9.11
CA ARG A 89 3.27 -1.11 9.50
C ARG A 89 4.21 -1.54 8.38
N GLU A 90 3.72 -1.59 7.15
CA GLU A 90 4.55 -1.92 5.98
C GLU A 90 5.63 -0.87 5.74
N ARG A 91 5.30 0.42 5.89
CA ARG A 91 6.28 1.51 5.81
C ARG A 91 7.32 1.46 6.91
N GLU A 92 6.91 1.18 8.14
CA GLU A 92 7.85 1.03 9.28
C GLU A 92 8.79 -0.16 9.07
N LEU A 93 8.27 -1.29 8.59
CA LEU A 93 9.09 -2.46 8.26
C LEU A 93 10.09 -2.15 7.15
N ASN A 94 9.65 -1.52 6.06
CA ASN A 94 10.52 -1.15 4.95
C ASN A 94 11.60 -0.16 5.41
N ALA A 95 11.24 0.88 6.17
CA ALA A 95 12.20 1.83 6.70
C ALA A 95 13.22 1.18 7.65
N SER A 96 12.78 0.20 8.46
CA SER A 96 13.69 -0.59 9.30
C SER A 96 14.65 -1.43 8.46
N ASN A 97 14.15 -2.11 7.43
CA ASN A 97 14.97 -2.93 6.55
C ASN A 97 16.01 -2.09 5.79
N GLU A 98 15.58 -0.97 5.20
CA GLU A 98 16.46 -0.01 4.52
C GLU A 98 17.52 0.53 5.48
N ARG A 99 17.15 0.84 6.72
CA ARG A 99 18.10 1.29 7.74
C ARG A 99 19.11 0.20 8.11
N SER A 100 18.66 -1.04 8.28
CA SER A 100 19.54 -2.18 8.55
C SER A 100 20.49 -2.47 7.39
N GLU A 101 20.00 -2.36 6.15
CA GLU A 101 20.82 -2.44 4.92
C GLU A 101 21.88 -1.34 4.88
N ALA A 102 21.47 -0.08 5.06
CA ALA A 102 22.40 1.05 5.04
C ALA A 102 23.48 0.94 6.12
N ILE A 103 23.14 0.45 7.31
CA ILE A 103 24.14 0.22 8.38
C ILE A 103 25.15 -0.84 7.93
N LEU A 104 24.69 -2.00 7.44
CA LEU A 104 25.59 -3.08 7.03
C LEU A 104 26.48 -2.70 5.84
N GLU A 105 25.95 -1.91 4.90
CA GLU A 105 26.73 -1.36 3.78
C GLU A 105 27.80 -0.38 4.26
N ALA A 106 27.52 0.42 5.29
CA ALA A 106 28.43 1.42 5.82
C ALA A 106 29.48 0.87 6.80
N LEU A 107 29.30 -0.36 7.31
CA LEU A 107 30.29 -0.97 8.21
C LEU A 107 31.64 -1.15 7.51
N GLY A 108 32.70 -0.67 8.18
CA GLY A 108 34.07 -0.82 7.72
C GLY A 108 34.65 -2.23 7.90
N ASP A 109 33.97 -3.08 8.67
CA ASP A 109 34.35 -4.46 8.93
C ASP A 109 33.60 -5.42 8.01
N GLY A 110 34.22 -6.56 7.70
CA GLY A 110 33.57 -7.64 6.95
C GLY A 110 32.46 -8.27 7.78
N PHE A 111 31.24 -8.32 7.21
CA PHE A 111 30.08 -8.96 7.82
C PHE A 111 29.56 -10.07 6.92
N VAL A 112 29.33 -11.26 7.50
CA VAL A 112 28.80 -12.45 6.80
C VAL A 112 27.79 -13.14 7.71
N VAL A 113 26.67 -13.57 7.13
CA VAL A 113 25.62 -14.34 7.81
C VAL A 113 25.53 -15.72 7.16
N PHE A 114 25.38 -16.74 8.00
CA PHE A 114 25.21 -18.13 7.60
C PHE A 114 23.85 -18.66 8.04
N ASP A 115 23.29 -19.62 7.31
CA ASP A 115 22.16 -20.45 7.79
C ASP A 115 22.64 -21.64 8.63
N GLU A 116 21.71 -22.54 9.00
CA GLU A 116 21.98 -23.73 9.82
C GLU A 116 22.89 -24.74 9.12
N GLU A 117 22.93 -24.73 7.78
CA GLU A 117 23.79 -25.55 6.92
C GLU A 117 25.13 -24.88 6.56
N PHE A 118 25.48 -23.76 7.21
CA PHE A 118 26.70 -22.98 6.95
C PHE A 118 26.81 -22.39 5.54
N ARG A 119 25.69 -22.17 4.86
CA ARG A 119 25.65 -21.45 3.59
C ARG A 119 25.58 -19.95 3.82
N VAL A 120 26.26 -19.18 2.99
CA VAL A 120 26.25 -17.72 3.12
C VAL A 120 24.90 -17.20 2.65
N THR A 121 24.10 -16.66 3.56
CA THR A 121 22.81 -16.03 3.24
C THR A 121 22.94 -14.54 3.03
N ARG A 122 24.01 -13.93 3.58
CA ARG A 122 24.27 -12.51 3.43
C ARG A 122 25.72 -12.14 3.64
N LEU A 123 26.18 -11.11 2.95
CA LEU A 123 27.49 -10.50 3.14
C LEU A 123 27.44 -9.00 2.82
N ASN A 124 28.27 -8.18 3.48
CA ASN A 124 28.40 -6.76 3.15
C ASN A 124 29.51 -6.52 2.11
N PRO A 125 29.61 -5.31 1.52
CA PRO A 125 30.61 -5.02 0.50
C PRO A 125 32.06 -5.21 0.97
N VAL A 126 32.35 -4.97 2.24
CA VAL A 126 33.69 -5.18 2.80
C VAL A 126 34.05 -6.67 2.83
N ALA A 127 33.15 -7.54 3.30
CA ALA A 127 33.37 -8.99 3.28
C ALA A 127 33.57 -9.52 1.86
N LEU A 128 32.82 -9.01 0.88
CA LEU A 128 32.99 -9.36 -0.54
C LEU A 128 34.42 -9.06 -1.04
N ARG A 129 34.96 -7.90 -0.64
CA ARG A 129 36.32 -7.48 -1.03
C ARG A 129 37.40 -8.39 -0.45
N TYR A 130 37.16 -8.98 0.72
CA TYR A 130 38.10 -9.91 1.35
C TYR A 130 38.01 -11.34 0.79
N ASP A 131 36.82 -11.79 0.38
CA ASP A 131 36.64 -13.13 -0.19
C ASP A 131 37.17 -13.24 -1.63
N GLY A 132 37.12 -12.15 -2.40
CA GLY A 132 37.72 -12.06 -3.74
C GLY A 132 36.92 -12.74 -4.87
N ARG A 133 35.79 -13.40 -4.57
CA ARG A 133 34.81 -13.90 -5.55
C ARG A 133 33.65 -12.92 -5.71
N GLN A 134 32.82 -13.06 -6.76
CA GLN A 134 31.60 -12.27 -6.91
C GLN A 134 30.49 -12.78 -5.98
N ALA A 135 29.61 -11.89 -5.51
CA ALA A 135 28.59 -12.21 -4.51
C ALA A 135 27.69 -13.39 -4.91
N ASP A 136 27.30 -13.45 -6.18
CA ASP A 136 26.44 -14.50 -6.74
C ASP A 136 27.11 -15.90 -6.76
N ALA A 137 28.44 -15.97 -6.58
CA ALA A 137 29.19 -17.21 -6.45
C ALA A 137 29.43 -17.62 -4.98
N ILE A 138 29.00 -16.80 -4.03
CA ILE A 138 29.19 -16.98 -2.58
C ILE A 138 27.85 -17.21 -1.88
N ILE A 139 26.78 -16.50 -2.31
CA ILE A 139 25.45 -16.62 -1.72
C ILE A 139 24.77 -17.90 -2.20
N GLY A 140 24.50 -18.85 -1.30
CA GLY A 140 23.79 -20.12 -1.60
C GLY A 140 24.15 -21.31 -0.73
#